data_AF-A0A6I1NS52-F1
#
_entry.id   AF-A0A6I1NS52-F1
#
_cell.length_a   1.000
_cell.length_b   1.000
_cell.length_c   1.000
_cell.angle_alpha   90.00
_cell.angle_beta   90.00
_cell.angle_gamma   90.00
#
_symmetry.space_group_name_H-M   'P 1'
#
loop_
_entity.id
_entity.type
_entity.pdbx_description
1 polymer ?
#
loop_
_entity_poly.entity_id
_entity_poly.type
_entity_poly.pdbx_seq_one_letter_code
_entity_poly.pdbx_strand_id
1 'polypeptide(L)'
;MSRSQRLLALIQILRCHRFPVAGAVLAQELGITLRSLYRDIGTLKEQGANIEGVAGLGFVLHPGFLLPPLMFSEEEIEALVLGSRWVVERADERLGRAARNALDKISAVLPSGLRDELDASALLIGPSTSPLPVDIVQPLIRQAIRAELKVDIVYQDLKGEQSCRIIWPFALGYFDEARVLVAWCELREGFRHFRSDRITEFKVAQERYPRRRQALLKAWRLQEGIRPQ
;
A
#
# COMPACT_ATOMS: atom_id res chain seq x y z
N MET A 1 -23.69 18.82 19.23
CA MET A 1 -22.85 17.63 18.98
C MET A 1 -22.31 17.11 20.31
N SER A 2 -22.34 15.79 20.56
CA SER A 2 -21.72 15.23 21.77
C SER A 2 -20.19 15.33 21.69
N ARG A 3 -19.49 15.27 22.84
CA ARG A 3 -18.01 15.32 22.84
C ARG A 3 -17.40 14.16 22.06
N SER A 4 -17.95 12.95 22.17
CA SER A 4 -17.47 11.76 21.45
C SER A 4 -17.66 11.89 19.94
N GLN A 5 -18.82 12.38 19.50
CA GLN A 5 -19.07 12.69 18.08
C GLN A 5 -18.08 13.72 17.56
N ARG A 6 -17.77 14.75 18.36
CA ARG A 6 -16.83 15.80 18.00
C ARG A 6 -15.38 15.32 17.92
N LEU A 7 -14.93 14.46 18.84
CA LEU A 7 -13.61 13.84 18.79
C LEU A 7 -13.46 12.97 17.53
N LEU A 8 -14.51 12.22 17.17
CA LEU A 8 -14.54 11.43 15.95
C LEU A 8 -14.50 12.32 14.70
N ALA A 9 -15.28 13.40 14.66
CA ALA A 9 -15.25 14.35 13.55
C ALA A 9 -13.87 15.02 13.40
N LEU A 10 -13.26 15.46 14.50
CA LEU A 10 -11.93 16.06 14.51
C LEU A 10 -10.87 15.12 13.94
N ILE A 11 -10.89 13.83 14.32
CA ILE A 11 -9.91 12.89 13.79
C ILE A 11 -10.14 12.54 12.32
N GLN A 12 -11.38 12.58 11.83
CA GLN A 12 -11.67 12.40 10.41
C GLN A 12 -11.19 13.59 9.58
N ILE A 13 -11.46 14.83 10.03
CA ILE A 13 -10.95 16.03 9.36
C ILE A 13 -9.43 15.97 9.25
N LEU A 14 -8.73 15.67 10.35
CA LEU A 14 -7.27 15.55 10.35
C LEU A 14 -6.73 14.45 9.42
N ARG A 15 -7.48 13.38 9.14
CA ARG A 15 -7.09 12.33 8.17
C ARG A 15 -7.18 12.79 6.72
N CYS A 16 -8.12 13.68 6.42
CA CYS A 16 -8.29 14.21 5.07
C CYS A 16 -7.14 15.13 4.64
N HIS A 17 -6.32 15.59 5.60
CA HIS A 17 -5.21 16.51 5.34
C HIS A 17 -3.84 15.83 5.46
N ARG A 18 -3.09 15.85 4.35
CA ARG A 18 -1.68 15.42 4.30
C ARG A 18 -0.70 16.44 4.91
N PHE A 19 -1.14 17.69 5.08
CA PHE A 19 -0.33 18.80 5.58
C PHE A 19 -0.98 19.42 6.82
N PRO A 20 -0.22 20.17 7.65
CA PRO A 20 -0.78 20.83 8.83
C PRO A 20 -1.95 21.75 8.51
N VAL A 21 -3.00 21.67 9.33
CA VAL A 21 -4.20 22.51 9.23
C VAL A 21 -4.26 23.46 10.41
N ALA A 22 -4.45 24.75 10.13
CA ALA A 22 -4.56 25.77 11.17
C ALA A 22 -5.70 25.45 12.15
N GLY A 23 -5.42 25.59 13.46
CA GLY A 23 -6.41 25.31 14.50
C GLY A 23 -7.69 26.14 14.36
N ALA A 24 -7.61 27.37 13.85
CA ALA A 24 -8.78 28.21 13.61
C ALA A 24 -9.74 27.59 12.58
N VAL A 25 -9.20 26.96 11.52
CA VAL A 25 -9.98 26.28 10.48
C VAL A 25 -10.70 25.07 11.07
N LEU A 26 -9.96 24.22 11.80
CA LEU A 26 -10.54 23.03 12.45
C LEU A 26 -11.63 23.41 13.45
N ALA A 27 -11.43 24.48 14.21
CA ALA A 27 -12.41 24.96 15.19
C ALA A 27 -13.68 25.50 14.51
N GLN A 28 -13.52 26.26 13.42
CA GLN A 28 -14.63 26.78 12.63
C GLN A 28 -15.45 25.65 11.98
N GLU A 29 -14.79 24.67 11.38
CA GLU A 29 -15.42 23.53 10.71
C GLU A 29 -16.22 22.65 11.69
N LEU A 30 -15.71 22.49 12.91
CA LEU A 30 -16.39 21.75 13.99
C LEU A 30 -17.40 22.60 14.78
N GLY A 31 -17.53 23.89 14.48
CA GLY A 31 -18.42 24.80 15.20
C GLY A 31 -18.09 24.95 16.69
N ILE A 32 -16.79 24.95 17.05
CA ILE A 32 -16.31 25.06 18.44
C ILE A 32 -15.28 26.17 18.63
N THR A 33 -14.98 26.49 19.89
CA THR A 33 -13.91 27.43 20.23
C THR A 33 -12.53 26.80 20.05
N LEU A 34 -11.52 27.64 19.80
CA LEU A 34 -10.11 27.22 19.74
C LEU A 34 -9.68 26.49 21.03
N ARG A 35 -10.13 26.96 22.19
CA ARG A 35 -9.85 26.33 23.50
C ARG A 35 -10.43 24.92 23.58
N SER A 36 -11.64 24.71 23.08
CA SER A 36 -12.27 23.37 23.01
C SER A 36 -11.49 22.45 22.08
N LEU A 37 -11.02 22.96 20.94
CA LEU A 37 -10.20 22.21 20.00
C LEU A 37 -8.90 21.74 20.65
N TYR A 38 -8.14 22.63 21.30
CA TYR A 38 -6.89 22.25 21.98
C TYR A 38 -7.13 21.15 23.04
N ARG A 39 -8.22 21.23 23.79
CA ARG A 39 -8.57 20.19 24.78
C ARG A 39 -8.89 18.85 24.11
N ASP A 40 -9.62 18.86 23.01
CA ASP A 40 -9.99 17.65 22.28
C ASP A 40 -8.77 17.04 21.56
N ILE A 41 -7.83 17.84 21.04
CA ILE A 41 -6.52 17.37 20.56
C ILE A 41 -5.74 16.68 21.68
N GLY A 42 -5.72 17.25 22.88
CA GLY A 42 -5.10 16.62 24.06
C GLY A 42 -5.71 15.26 24.37
N THR A 43 -7.06 15.17 24.38
CA THR A 43 -7.78 13.90 24.59
C THR A 43 -7.45 12.85 23.51
N LEU A 44 -7.37 13.24 22.24
CA LEU A 44 -7.00 12.32 21.16
C LEU A 44 -5.56 11.82 21.31
N LYS A 45 -4.62 12.67 21.74
CA LYS A 45 -3.23 12.27 22.02
C LYS A 45 -3.14 11.26 23.14
N GLU A 46 -3.85 11.50 24.24
CA GLU A 46 -3.94 10.56 25.38
C GLU A 46 -4.51 9.21 24.96
N GLN A 47 -5.40 9.19 23.96
CA GLN A 47 -5.97 7.98 23.36
C GLN A 47 -5.08 7.32 22.29
N GLY A 48 -3.86 7.84 22.05
CA GLY A 48 -2.87 7.25 21.14
C GLY A 48 -2.86 7.80 19.72
N ALA A 49 -3.60 8.90 19.43
CA ALA A 49 -3.50 9.55 18.13
C ALA A 49 -2.17 10.32 18.00
N ASN A 50 -1.41 10.03 16.94
CA ASN A 50 -0.13 10.69 16.65
C ASN A 50 -0.35 12.07 15.99
N ILE A 51 -0.83 13.04 16.77
CA ILE A 51 -1.10 14.40 16.29
C ILE A 51 0.09 15.30 16.62
N GLU A 52 0.74 15.89 15.63
CA GLU A 52 1.78 16.90 15.85
C GLU A 52 1.19 18.31 15.76
N GLY A 53 1.56 19.16 16.71
CA GLY A 53 1.25 20.59 16.67
C GLY A 53 2.47 21.33 16.13
N VAL A 54 2.35 21.90 14.94
CA VAL A 54 3.41 22.66 14.28
C VAL A 54 3.19 24.15 14.54
N ALA A 55 4.14 24.78 15.24
CA ALA A 55 4.05 26.20 15.59
C ALA A 55 3.81 27.07 14.34
N GLY A 56 2.78 27.91 14.39
CA GLY A 56 2.40 28.79 13.28
C GLY A 56 1.69 28.10 12.09
N LEU A 57 1.63 26.76 12.04
CA LEU A 57 1.02 26.02 10.92
C LEU A 57 -0.24 25.23 11.34
N GLY A 58 -0.33 24.79 12.59
CA GLY A 58 -1.50 24.11 13.14
C GLY A 58 -1.25 22.64 13.46
N PHE A 59 -2.18 21.76 13.09
CA PHE A 59 -2.15 20.35 13.48
C PHE A 59 -2.09 19.41 12.29
N VAL A 60 -1.27 18.37 12.40
CA VAL A 60 -1.23 17.26 11.43
C VAL A 60 -1.35 15.94 12.17
N LEU A 61 -2.17 15.04 11.65
CA LEU A 61 -2.18 13.66 12.11
C LEU A 61 -1.12 12.89 11.33
N HIS A 62 -0.06 12.49 12.02
CA HIS A 62 0.91 11.57 11.44
C HIS A 62 0.28 10.19 11.28
N PRO A 63 0.60 9.49 10.19
CA PRO A 63 0.20 8.10 10.03
C PRO A 63 0.65 7.28 11.25
N GLY A 64 -0.31 6.76 12.02
CA GLY A 64 -0.06 5.70 12.98
C GLY A 64 -0.03 4.33 12.28
N PHE A 65 0.59 3.34 12.90
CA PHE A 65 0.55 1.94 12.42
C PHE A 65 -0.83 1.28 12.58
N LEU A 66 -1.74 1.91 13.34
CA LEU A 66 -3.10 1.43 13.57
C LEU A 66 -4.05 2.10 12.59
N LEU A 67 -4.76 1.28 11.82
CA LEU A 67 -5.92 1.73 11.06
C LEU A 67 -7.01 2.13 12.08
N PRO A 68 -7.47 3.38 12.04
CA PRO A 68 -8.56 3.80 12.90
C PRO A 68 -9.88 3.10 12.53
N PRO A 69 -10.95 3.23 13.34
CA PRO A 69 -12.28 2.79 12.94
C PRO A 69 -12.68 3.42 11.60
N LEU A 70 -13.01 2.55 10.65
CA LEU A 70 -13.52 2.88 9.32
C LEU A 70 -14.96 2.35 9.24
N MET A 71 -15.81 3.10 8.56
CA MET A 71 -17.14 2.65 8.17
C MET A 71 -17.02 2.22 6.72
N PHE A 72 -17.45 1.00 6.41
CA PHE A 72 -17.52 0.49 5.04
C PHE A 72 -18.96 0.19 4.68
N SER A 73 -19.35 0.44 3.43
CA SER A 73 -20.58 -0.12 2.87
C SER A 73 -20.44 -1.62 2.63
N GLU A 74 -21.56 -2.29 2.37
CA GLU A 74 -21.57 -3.72 2.03
C GLU A 74 -20.75 -3.97 0.75
N GLU A 75 -20.90 -3.12 -0.28
CA GLU A 75 -20.15 -3.22 -1.53
C GLU A 75 -18.64 -2.96 -1.33
N GLU A 76 -18.27 -2.04 -0.44
CA GLU A 76 -16.87 -1.79 -0.09
C GLU A 76 -16.25 -3.02 0.61
N ILE A 77 -17.01 -3.68 1.47
CA ILE A 77 -16.58 -4.91 2.13
C ILE A 77 -16.42 -6.04 1.11
N GLU A 78 -17.39 -6.25 0.21
CA GLU A 78 -17.29 -7.24 -0.86
C GLU A 78 -16.05 -7.01 -1.74
N ALA A 79 -15.79 -5.76 -2.14
CA ALA A 79 -14.64 -5.40 -2.95
C ALA A 79 -13.31 -5.70 -2.21
N LEU A 80 -13.23 -5.39 -0.91
CA LEU A 80 -12.06 -5.69 -0.08
C LEU A 80 -11.86 -7.19 0.08
N VAL A 81 -12.94 -7.97 0.22
CA VAL A 81 -12.89 -9.42 0.35
C VAL A 81 -12.42 -10.06 -0.96
N LEU A 82 -12.99 -9.67 -2.10
CA LEU A 82 -12.58 -10.14 -3.42
C LEU A 82 -11.10 -9.81 -3.69
N GLY A 83 -10.69 -8.56 -3.45
CA GLY A 83 -9.29 -8.15 -3.62
C GLY A 83 -8.33 -8.91 -2.70
N SER A 84 -8.71 -9.13 -1.45
CA SER A 84 -7.91 -9.89 -0.49
C SER A 84 -7.77 -11.36 -0.88
N ARG A 85 -8.86 -12.01 -1.32
CA ARG A 85 -8.81 -13.36 -1.89
C ARG A 85 -7.88 -13.41 -3.10
N TRP A 86 -7.88 -12.37 -3.94
CA TRP A 86 -7.02 -12.32 -5.12
C TRP A 86 -5.54 -12.26 -4.73
N VAL A 87 -5.22 -11.47 -3.71
CA VAL A 87 -3.87 -11.40 -3.14
C VAL A 87 -3.46 -12.73 -2.51
N VAL A 88 -4.37 -13.42 -1.83
CA VAL A 88 -4.11 -14.76 -1.26
C VAL A 88 -3.67 -15.75 -2.33
N GLU A 89 -4.33 -15.73 -3.49
CA GLU A 89 -4.07 -16.66 -4.59
C GLU A 89 -2.91 -16.23 -5.50
N ARG A 90 -2.75 -14.93 -5.78
CA ARG A 90 -1.79 -14.41 -6.79
C ARG A 90 -0.51 -13.83 -6.21
N ALA A 91 -0.44 -13.47 -4.93
CA ALA A 91 0.76 -12.89 -4.34
C ALA A 91 1.69 -13.94 -3.70
N ASP A 92 2.82 -13.49 -3.17
CA ASP A 92 3.73 -14.35 -2.40
C ASP A 92 3.14 -14.70 -1.03
N GLU A 93 3.65 -15.78 -0.43
CA GLU A 93 3.14 -16.32 0.84
C GLU A 93 3.04 -15.27 1.96
N ARG A 94 4.01 -14.35 2.06
CA ARG A 94 3.98 -13.31 3.10
C ARG A 94 2.84 -12.32 2.88
N LEU A 95 2.60 -11.89 1.64
CA LEU A 95 1.50 -10.97 1.35
C LEU A 95 0.14 -11.68 1.42
N GLY A 96 0.06 -12.95 0.97
CA GLY A 96 -1.13 -13.78 1.11
C GLY A 96 -1.52 -14.01 2.58
N ARG A 97 -0.54 -14.28 3.47
CA ARG A 97 -0.79 -14.35 4.93
C ARG A 97 -1.32 -13.03 5.49
N ALA A 98 -0.75 -11.90 5.07
CA ALA A 98 -1.22 -10.59 5.51
C ALA A 98 -2.67 -10.31 5.04
N ALA A 99 -3.03 -10.73 3.82
CA ALA A 99 -4.38 -10.62 3.30
C ALA A 99 -5.38 -11.52 4.07
N ARG A 100 -5.02 -12.77 4.38
CA ARG A 100 -5.83 -13.65 5.25
C ARG A 100 -6.09 -13.00 6.61
N ASN A 101 -5.03 -12.52 7.27
CA ASN A 101 -5.17 -11.85 8.56
C ASN A 101 -6.03 -10.57 8.49
N ALA A 102 -6.04 -9.86 7.35
CA ALA A 102 -6.91 -8.71 7.15
C ALA A 102 -8.38 -9.14 7.01
N LEU A 103 -8.64 -10.23 6.26
CA LEU A 103 -9.97 -10.83 6.15
C LEU A 103 -10.49 -11.29 7.50
N ASP A 104 -9.68 -12.01 8.29
CA ASP A 104 -10.08 -12.48 9.62
C ASP A 104 -10.50 -11.31 10.53
N LYS A 105 -9.77 -10.18 10.45
CA LYS A 105 -10.11 -8.97 11.20
C LYS A 105 -11.41 -8.31 10.74
N ILE A 106 -11.67 -8.30 9.43
CA ILE A 106 -12.91 -7.79 8.86
C ILE A 106 -14.06 -8.70 9.31
N SER A 107 -13.96 -10.00 9.07
CA SER A 107 -14.98 -10.97 9.45
C SER A 107 -15.26 -10.94 10.95
N ALA A 108 -14.26 -10.76 11.81
CA ALA A 108 -14.44 -10.70 13.27
C ALA A 108 -15.35 -9.56 13.76
N VAL A 109 -15.52 -8.47 13.00
CA VAL A 109 -16.32 -7.30 13.39
C VAL A 109 -17.65 -7.17 12.66
N LEU A 110 -17.93 -8.02 11.67
CA LEU A 110 -19.20 -7.99 10.93
C LEU A 110 -20.35 -8.65 11.70
N PRO A 111 -21.61 -8.25 11.46
CA PRO A 111 -22.79 -9.01 11.90
C PRO A 111 -22.80 -10.42 11.28
N SER A 112 -23.42 -11.40 11.93
CA SER A 112 -23.42 -12.80 11.47
C SER A 112 -23.98 -12.97 10.05
N GLY A 113 -25.08 -12.30 9.70
CA GLY A 113 -25.67 -12.39 8.36
C GLY A 113 -24.71 -11.94 7.25
N LEU A 114 -23.98 -10.83 7.46
CA LEU A 114 -23.00 -10.34 6.49
C LEU A 114 -21.78 -11.26 6.39
N ARG A 115 -21.38 -11.93 7.49
CA ARG A 115 -20.31 -12.94 7.43
C ARG A 115 -20.74 -14.13 6.59
N ASP A 116 -21.95 -14.62 6.80
CA ASP A 116 -22.50 -15.76 6.05
C ASP A 116 -22.60 -15.44 4.56
N GLU A 117 -23.00 -14.21 4.20
CA GLU A 117 -23.03 -13.72 2.81
C GLU A 117 -21.63 -13.62 2.19
N LEU A 118 -20.62 -13.21 2.95
CA LEU A 118 -19.23 -13.18 2.47
C LEU A 118 -18.66 -14.59 2.24
N ASP A 119 -18.95 -15.51 3.15
CA ASP A 119 -18.53 -16.91 3.02
C ASP A 119 -19.27 -17.61 1.88
N ALA A 120 -20.55 -17.28 1.68
CA ALA A 120 -21.37 -17.73 0.55
C ALA A 120 -21.14 -16.92 -0.75
N SER A 121 -20.28 -15.90 -0.73
CA SER A 121 -20.11 -14.97 -1.85
C SER A 121 -19.76 -15.71 -3.13
N ALA A 122 -20.57 -15.51 -4.17
CA ALA A 122 -20.39 -16.09 -5.49
C ALA A 122 -19.16 -15.54 -6.25
N LEU A 123 -18.48 -14.54 -5.66
CA LEU A 123 -17.26 -13.94 -6.21
C LEU A 123 -16.07 -14.86 -5.91
N LEU A 124 -15.89 -15.80 -6.82
CA LEU A 124 -14.81 -16.77 -6.80
C LEU A 124 -13.63 -16.30 -7.64
N ILE A 125 -12.46 -16.74 -7.23
CA ILE A 125 -11.23 -16.50 -7.95
C ILE A 125 -10.81 -17.81 -8.57
N GLY A 126 -10.70 -17.81 -9.90
CA GLY A 126 -10.28 -18.99 -10.64
C GLY A 126 -8.89 -19.48 -10.20
N PRO A 127 -8.65 -20.80 -10.26
CA PRO A 127 -7.37 -21.39 -9.86
C PRO A 127 -6.23 -20.76 -10.67
N SER A 128 -5.12 -20.48 -9.99
CA SER A 128 -3.89 -20.09 -10.68
C SER A 128 -3.31 -21.32 -11.38
N THR A 129 -3.12 -21.24 -12.70
CA THR A 129 -2.51 -22.32 -13.51
C THR A 129 -0.99 -22.35 -13.41
N SER A 130 -0.37 -21.41 -12.69
CA SER A 130 1.08 -21.31 -12.54
C SER A 130 1.49 -21.34 -11.07
N PRO A 131 1.98 -22.49 -10.55
CA PRO A 131 2.75 -22.50 -9.32
C PRO A 131 4.07 -21.75 -9.61
N LEU A 132 4.10 -20.46 -9.28
CA LEU A 132 5.28 -19.62 -9.52
C LEU A 132 6.49 -20.23 -8.79
N PRO A 133 7.56 -20.63 -9.51
CA PRO A 133 8.74 -21.17 -8.87
C PRO A 133 9.45 -20.08 -8.05
N VAL A 134 9.78 -20.41 -6.81
CA VAL A 134 10.63 -19.65 -5.85
C VAL A 134 9.98 -18.42 -5.23
N ASP A 135 9.17 -18.67 -4.19
CA ASP A 135 8.57 -17.70 -3.26
C ASP A 135 9.60 -16.79 -2.54
N ILE A 136 10.88 -17.16 -2.53
CA ILE A 136 11.95 -16.49 -1.75
C ILE A 136 12.30 -15.11 -2.34
N VAL A 137 12.25 -14.95 -3.66
CA VAL A 137 12.73 -13.72 -4.33
C VAL A 137 11.71 -12.58 -4.23
N GLN A 138 10.41 -12.88 -4.09
CA GLN A 138 9.36 -11.87 -4.14
C GLN A 138 9.33 -10.93 -2.93
N PRO A 139 9.47 -11.41 -1.68
CA PRO A 139 9.67 -10.54 -0.53
C PRO A 139 10.91 -9.65 -0.69
N LEU A 140 12.01 -10.19 -1.24
CA LEU A 140 13.25 -9.45 -1.48
C LEU A 140 13.06 -8.35 -2.53
N ILE A 141 12.33 -8.62 -3.63
CA ILE A 141 11.95 -7.60 -4.63
C ILE A 141 11.21 -6.46 -3.95
N ARG A 142 10.18 -6.76 -3.16
CA ARG A 142 9.41 -5.70 -2.47
C ARG A 142 10.24 -4.94 -1.46
N GLN A 143 11.15 -5.61 -0.75
CA GLN A 143 12.07 -4.97 0.18
C GLN A 143 13.03 -4.03 -0.55
N ALA A 144 13.65 -4.48 -1.65
CA ALA A 144 14.54 -3.66 -2.48
C ALA A 144 13.82 -2.41 -3.04
N ILE A 145 12.59 -2.57 -3.54
CA ILE A 145 11.75 -1.45 -4.01
C ILE A 145 11.48 -0.45 -2.87
N ARG A 146 11.13 -0.92 -1.66
CA ARG A 146 10.87 -0.05 -0.50
C ARG A 146 12.12 0.68 -0.02
N ALA A 147 13.28 0.02 -0.10
CA ALA A 147 14.56 0.56 0.33
C ALA A 147 15.24 1.42 -0.75
N GLU A 148 14.70 1.47 -1.98
CA GLU A 148 15.28 2.16 -3.13
C GLU A 148 16.70 1.66 -3.50
N LEU A 149 16.93 0.35 -3.35
CA LEU A 149 18.23 -0.28 -3.57
C LEU A 149 18.39 -0.77 -5.01
N LYS A 150 19.63 -0.72 -5.52
CA LYS A 150 20.02 -1.41 -6.76
C LYS A 150 19.98 -2.92 -6.56
N VAL A 151 19.79 -3.65 -7.64
CA VAL A 151 19.76 -5.11 -7.63
C VAL A 151 20.53 -5.66 -8.83
N ASP A 152 21.36 -6.66 -8.56
CA ASP A 152 21.99 -7.49 -9.57
C ASP A 152 21.10 -8.70 -9.84
N ILE A 153 20.70 -8.88 -11.09
CA ILE A 153 19.88 -10.01 -11.53
C ILE A 153 20.58 -10.82 -12.60
N VAL A 154 20.37 -12.14 -12.57
CA VAL A 154 20.56 -13.01 -13.73
C VAL A 154 19.17 -13.26 -14.32
N TYR A 155 18.98 -12.83 -15.57
CA TYR A 155 17.68 -12.89 -16.24
C TYR A 155 17.76 -13.75 -17.50
N GLN A 156 16.82 -14.69 -17.63
CA GLN A 156 16.63 -15.49 -18.82
C GLN A 156 15.50 -14.91 -19.68
N ASP A 157 15.80 -14.58 -20.93
CA ASP A 157 14.79 -14.02 -21.83
C ASP A 157 13.85 -15.08 -22.45
N LEU A 158 13.00 -14.68 -23.40
CA LEU A 158 12.09 -15.60 -24.11
C LEU A 158 12.81 -16.64 -24.99
N LYS A 159 14.03 -16.34 -25.42
CA LYS A 159 14.84 -17.21 -26.27
C LYS A 159 15.75 -18.13 -25.45
N GLY A 160 15.72 -18.00 -24.11
CA GLY A 160 16.56 -18.78 -23.21
C GLY A 160 17.93 -18.15 -22.96
N GLU A 161 18.22 -16.98 -23.52
CA GLU A 161 19.50 -16.28 -23.34
C GLU A 161 19.58 -15.65 -21.95
N GLN A 162 20.68 -15.93 -21.25
CA GLN A 162 20.93 -15.37 -19.93
C GLN A 162 21.71 -14.07 -20.02
N SER A 163 21.36 -13.11 -19.16
CA SER A 163 22.07 -11.85 -19.03
C SER A 163 22.16 -11.41 -17.57
N CYS A 164 23.33 -10.92 -17.18
CA CYS A 164 23.54 -10.26 -15.89
C CYS A 164 23.25 -8.77 -16.03
N ARG A 165 22.44 -8.21 -15.12
CA ARG A 165 22.02 -6.80 -15.20
C ARG A 165 21.96 -6.16 -13.82
N ILE A 166 22.44 -4.92 -13.75
CA ILE A 166 22.14 -4.01 -12.64
C ILE A 166 20.86 -3.26 -12.98
N ILE A 167 19.88 -3.35 -12.08
CA ILE A 167 18.57 -2.72 -12.26
C ILE A 167 18.17 -1.90 -11.03
N TRP A 168 17.34 -0.88 -11.26
CA TRP A 168 16.73 -0.03 -10.23
C TRP A 168 15.24 -0.37 -10.15
N PRO A 169 14.84 -1.34 -9.32
CA PRO A 169 13.44 -1.74 -9.22
C PRO A 169 12.62 -0.67 -8.51
N PHE A 170 11.49 -0.29 -9.10
CA PHE A 170 10.61 0.74 -8.52
C PHE A 170 9.13 0.37 -8.48
N ALA A 171 8.70 -0.66 -9.23
CA ALA A 171 7.34 -1.18 -9.17
C ALA A 171 7.30 -2.69 -9.45
N LEU A 172 6.26 -3.35 -8.95
CA LEU A 172 5.96 -4.75 -9.22
C LEU A 172 4.49 -4.83 -9.64
N GLY A 173 4.24 -5.26 -10.88
CA GLY A 173 2.92 -5.52 -11.39
C GLY A 173 2.52 -6.97 -11.14
N TYR A 174 1.26 -7.18 -10.74
CA TYR A 174 0.69 -8.51 -10.58
C TYR A 174 -0.35 -8.71 -11.68
N PHE A 175 -0.13 -9.69 -12.54
CA PHE A 175 -1.04 -10.15 -13.58
C PHE A 175 -1.56 -11.54 -13.20
N ASP A 176 -2.56 -12.06 -13.92
CA ASP A 176 -3.17 -13.35 -13.59
C ASP A 176 -2.15 -14.51 -13.65
N GLU A 177 -1.25 -14.51 -14.62
CA GLU A 177 -0.30 -15.60 -14.86
C GLU A 177 1.17 -15.22 -14.65
N ALA A 178 1.45 -13.95 -14.34
CA ALA A 178 2.82 -13.48 -14.21
C ALA A 178 2.92 -12.30 -13.26
N ARG A 179 4.10 -12.14 -12.68
CA ARG A 179 4.47 -10.93 -11.94
C ARG A 179 5.60 -10.25 -12.69
N VAL A 180 5.47 -8.94 -12.88
CA VAL A 180 6.38 -8.17 -13.75
C VAL A 180 7.04 -7.09 -12.92
N LEU A 181 8.34 -7.23 -12.71
CA LEU A 181 9.19 -6.23 -12.08
C LEU A 181 9.49 -5.12 -13.10
N VAL A 182 9.13 -3.90 -12.75
CA VAL A 182 9.45 -2.70 -13.54
C VAL A 182 10.68 -2.04 -12.94
N ALA A 183 11.69 -1.82 -13.78
CA ALA A 183 12.96 -1.26 -13.35
C ALA A 183 13.62 -0.39 -14.44
N TRP A 184 14.50 0.52 -14.02
CA TRP A 184 15.49 1.10 -14.92
C TRP A 184 16.67 0.15 -15.04
N CYS A 185 17.12 -0.15 -16.25
CA CYS A 185 18.23 -1.07 -16.49
C CYS A 185 19.47 -0.27 -16.88
N GLU A 186 20.56 -0.39 -16.11
CA GLU A 186 21.80 0.35 -16.40
C GLU A 186 22.42 -0.09 -17.73
N LEU A 187 22.41 -1.40 -18.03
CA LEU A 187 22.94 -1.94 -19.29
C LEU A 187 22.22 -1.41 -20.55
N ARG A 188 20.94 -1.04 -20.44
CA ARG A 188 20.12 -0.58 -21.58
C ARG A 188 19.72 0.88 -21.47
N GLU A 189 20.18 1.56 -20.43
CA GLU A 189 19.91 2.97 -20.12
C GLU A 189 18.42 3.34 -20.28
N GLY A 190 17.53 2.49 -19.76
CA GLY A 190 16.09 2.68 -19.98
C GLY A 190 15.19 1.81 -19.12
N PHE A 191 13.90 2.13 -19.15
CA PHE A 191 12.87 1.32 -18.49
C PHE A 191 12.71 -0.03 -19.17
N ARG A 192 12.63 -1.09 -18.35
CA ARG A 192 12.38 -2.45 -18.79
C ARG A 192 11.50 -3.18 -17.79
N HIS A 193 10.84 -4.21 -18.31
CA HIS A 193 9.91 -5.07 -17.60
C HIS A 193 10.49 -6.48 -17.57
N PHE A 194 10.62 -7.03 -16.38
CA PHE A 194 11.21 -8.34 -16.14
C PHE A 194 10.16 -9.25 -15.53
N ARG A 195 9.90 -10.37 -16.19
CA ARG A 195 9.07 -11.44 -15.64
C ARG A 195 9.79 -12.06 -14.44
N SER A 196 9.22 -11.99 -13.25
CA SER A 196 9.92 -12.38 -12.02
C SER A 196 10.24 -13.88 -11.99
N ASP A 197 9.40 -14.70 -12.63
CA ASP A 197 9.58 -16.15 -12.81
C ASP A 197 10.79 -16.51 -13.69
N ARG A 198 11.40 -15.52 -14.35
CA ARG A 198 12.57 -15.69 -15.22
C ARG A 198 13.85 -15.06 -14.66
N ILE A 199 13.77 -14.57 -13.43
CA ILE A 199 14.94 -14.13 -12.69
C ILE A 199 15.50 -15.35 -11.98
N THR A 200 16.65 -15.85 -12.44
CA THR A 200 17.28 -17.05 -11.87
C THR A 200 18.15 -16.73 -10.66
N GLU A 201 18.70 -15.52 -10.61
CA GLU A 201 19.39 -14.98 -9.42
C GLU A 201 18.94 -13.54 -9.15
N PHE A 202 18.78 -13.20 -7.86
CA PHE A 202 18.39 -11.87 -7.42
C PHE A 202 19.22 -11.48 -6.18
N LYS A 203 20.17 -10.55 -6.36
CA LYS A 203 21.07 -10.09 -5.29
C LYS A 203 20.83 -8.60 -5.05
N VAL A 204 20.40 -8.27 -3.84
CA VAL A 204 20.18 -6.88 -3.44
C VAL A 204 21.53 -6.24 -3.14
N ALA A 205 21.84 -5.14 -3.83
CA ALA A 205 23.04 -4.37 -3.56
C ALA A 205 22.85 -3.50 -2.31
N GLN A 206 23.96 -3.08 -1.69
CA GLN A 206 23.94 -2.14 -0.55
C GLN A 206 23.78 -0.68 -1.01
N GLU A 207 23.85 -0.41 -2.31
CA GLU A 207 23.77 0.92 -2.88
C GLU A 207 22.32 1.30 -3.23
N ARG A 208 21.91 2.52 -2.89
CA ARG A 208 20.65 3.10 -3.38
C ARG A 208 20.82 3.62 -4.80
N TYR A 209 19.79 3.51 -5.62
CA TYR A 209 19.80 4.15 -6.94
C TYR A 209 19.65 5.68 -6.84
N PRO A 210 20.21 6.47 -7.79
CA PRO A 210 20.35 7.92 -7.65
C PRO A 210 19.03 8.71 -7.77
N ARG A 211 17.95 8.10 -8.28
CA ARG A 211 16.66 8.77 -8.52
C ARG A 211 15.58 8.21 -7.61
N ARG A 212 14.85 9.07 -6.89
CA ARG A 212 13.74 8.64 -6.01
C ARG A 212 12.71 7.79 -6.75
N ARG A 213 12.15 6.78 -6.07
CA ARG A 213 11.17 5.83 -6.64
C ARG A 213 9.98 6.54 -7.29
N GLN A 214 9.47 7.60 -6.64
CA GLN A 214 8.34 8.38 -7.16
C GLN A 214 8.65 9.07 -8.49
N ALA A 215 9.89 9.56 -8.67
CA ALA A 215 10.31 10.19 -9.91
C ALA A 215 10.46 9.16 -11.04
N LEU A 216 10.98 7.97 -10.74
CA LEU A 216 11.05 6.86 -11.70
C LEU A 216 9.64 6.41 -12.11
N LEU A 217 8.73 6.24 -11.15
CA LEU A 217 7.34 5.83 -11.41
C LEU A 217 6.60 6.86 -12.28
N LYS A 218 6.77 8.16 -12.02
CA LYS A 218 6.19 9.23 -12.83
C LYS A 218 6.73 9.21 -14.27
N ALA A 219 8.04 9.10 -14.43
CA ALA A 219 8.67 9.07 -15.75
C ALA A 219 8.27 7.83 -16.56
N TRP A 220 8.22 6.66 -15.91
CA TRP A 220 7.76 5.43 -16.53
C TRP A 220 6.29 5.52 -16.98
N ARG A 221 5.38 6.01 -16.12
CA ARG A 221 3.97 6.19 -16.49
C ARG A 221 3.79 7.11 -17.70
N LEU A 222 4.56 8.19 -17.77
CA LEU A 222 4.53 9.11 -18.90
C LEU A 222 4.99 8.43 -20.20
N GLN A 223 6.06 7.65 -20.14
CA GLN A 223 6.59 6.94 -21.30
C GLN A 223 5.63 5.86 -21.83
N GLU A 224 4.98 5.12 -20.93
CA GLU A 224 4.06 4.04 -21.28
C GLU A 224 2.62 4.52 -21.54
N GLY A 225 2.34 5.83 -21.45
CA GLY A 225 0.99 6.38 -21.63
C GLY A 225 -0.01 5.99 -20.54
N ILE A 226 0.46 5.58 -19.35
CA ILE A 226 -0.39 5.14 -18.25
C ILE A 226 -0.88 6.37 -17.47
N ARG A 227 -2.19 6.62 -17.47
CA ARG A 227 -2.78 7.72 -16.70
C ARG A 227 -2.51 7.53 -15.19
N PRO A 228 -2.15 8.58 -14.44
CA PRO A 228 -2.04 8.49 -13.00
C PRO A 228 -3.42 8.15 -12.41
N GLN A 229 -3.49 7.03 -11.70
CA GLN A 229 -4.59 6.69 -10.78
C GLN A 229 -4.51 7.56 -9.52
#